data_AF-A0A3D5YIY5-F1
#
_entry.id   AF-A0A3D5YIY5-F1
#
_cell.length_a   1.000
_cell.length_b   1.000
_cell.length_c   1.000
_cell.angle_alpha   90.00
_cell.angle_beta   90.00
_cell.angle_gamma   90.00
#
_symmetry.space_group_name_H-M   'P 1'
#
loop_
_entity.id
_entity.type
_entity.pdbx_description
1 polymer ?
#
loop_
_entity_poly.entity_id
_entity_poly.type
_entity_poly.pdbx_seq_one_letter_code
_entity_poly.pdbx_strand_id
1 'polypeptide(L)'
;MYLSPSFFDEYTIISTDKNILEIKSLTSNTTIKIDYFLCKKGDSNRDCKQLSSTFADSSEKTFTTQYGTTFYKLSEVSSWFFANQDLFGYFINNVPEQEVTKLSSYLILPSSEYIKTMIQPKVSTLCKAGNIVMNEVKKTTLFIDQGKPAVTFAGTWEK
;
A
#
# COMPACT_ATOMS: atom_id res chain seq x y z
N MET A 1 3.99 -2.33 -2.11
CA MET A 1 2.67 -2.60 -2.71
C MET A 1 2.65 -4.01 -3.25
N TYR A 2 1.54 -4.73 -3.07
CA TYR A 2 1.25 -6.03 -3.68
C TYR A 2 0.06 -5.89 -4.62
N LEU A 3 -0.02 -6.75 -5.64
CA LEU A 3 -1.13 -6.81 -6.58
C LEU A 3 -1.98 -8.03 -6.23
N SER A 4 -3.31 -7.87 -6.15
CA SER A 4 -4.19 -9.00 -5.90
C SER A 4 -4.10 -10.04 -7.04
N PRO A 5 -4.42 -11.32 -6.81
CA PRO A 5 -4.39 -12.34 -7.86
C PRO A 5 -5.23 -11.97 -9.09
N SER A 6 -6.41 -11.37 -8.87
CA SER A 6 -7.32 -10.90 -9.92
C SER A 6 -6.84 -9.66 -10.68
N PHE A 7 -5.71 -9.06 -10.29
CA PHE A 7 -5.12 -7.92 -11.00
C PHE A 7 -4.83 -8.28 -12.46
N PHE A 8 -4.29 -9.48 -12.69
CA PHE A 8 -3.82 -9.90 -14.02
C PHE A 8 -4.93 -10.24 -15.01
N ASP A 9 -6.18 -10.31 -14.54
CA ASP A 9 -7.36 -10.45 -15.41
C ASP A 9 -7.69 -9.13 -16.12
N GLU A 10 -7.27 -7.99 -15.54
CA GLU A 10 -7.65 -6.64 -15.98
C GLU A 10 -6.46 -5.77 -16.37
N TYR A 11 -5.26 -6.09 -15.86
CA TYR A 11 -4.06 -5.29 -16.04
C TYR A 11 -2.83 -6.16 -16.31
N THR A 12 -1.84 -5.58 -16.97
CA THR A 12 -0.50 -6.18 -17.11
C THR A 12 0.58 -5.21 -16.65
N ILE A 13 1.71 -5.74 -16.18
CA ILE A 13 2.87 -4.95 -15.80
C ILE A 13 3.71 -4.70 -17.06
N ILE A 14 3.99 -3.44 -17.36
CA ILE A 14 4.89 -3.03 -18.45
C ILE A 14 6.32 -2.97 -17.92
N SER A 15 6.53 -2.24 -16.82
CA SER A 15 7.85 -2.02 -16.25
C SER A 15 7.79 -1.82 -14.74
N THR A 16 8.91 -2.13 -14.09
CA THR A 16 9.14 -1.89 -12.65
C THR A 16 10.47 -1.17 -12.49
N ASP A 17 10.47 0.12 -12.81
CA ASP A 17 11.61 0.97 -12.55
C ASP A 17 11.66 1.33 -11.05
N LYS A 18 12.85 1.73 -10.58
CA LYS A 18 13.16 1.87 -9.14
C LYS A 18 12.07 2.52 -8.28
N ASN A 19 11.35 3.50 -8.82
CA ASN A 19 10.32 4.28 -8.13
C ASN A 19 9.01 4.41 -8.95
N ILE A 20 8.84 3.63 -10.02
CA ILE A 20 7.67 3.72 -10.90
C ILE A 20 7.20 2.31 -11.24
N LEU A 21 5.94 2.03 -10.92
CA LEU A 21 5.24 0.88 -11.47
C LEU A 21 4.42 1.34 -12.67
N GLU A 22 4.73 0.80 -13.85
CA GLU A 22 3.97 1.07 -15.07
C GLU A 22 3.12 -0.15 -15.43
N ILE A 23 1.82 0.08 -15.61
CA ILE A 23 0.84 -0.96 -15.90
C ILE A 23 -0.03 -0.55 -17.08
N LYS A 24 -0.59 -1.54 -17.77
CA LYS A 24 -1.54 -1.34 -18.85
C LYS A 24 -2.88 -1.94 -18.49
N SER A 25 -3.96 -1.18 -18.64
CA SER A 25 -5.32 -1.71 -18.61
C SER A 25 -5.56 -2.56 -19.85
N LEU A 26 -5.99 -3.80 -19.67
CA LEU A 26 -6.33 -4.72 -20.77
C LEU A 26 -7.64 -4.31 -21.46
N THR A 27 -8.54 -3.63 -20.74
CA THR A 27 -9.82 -3.17 -21.30
C THR A 27 -9.67 -1.85 -22.05
N SER A 28 -9.08 -0.84 -21.42
CA SER A 28 -9.01 0.52 -21.99
C SER A 28 -7.75 0.78 -22.80
N ASN A 29 -6.78 -0.14 -22.76
CA ASN A 29 -5.44 0.00 -23.35
C ASN A 29 -4.64 1.20 -22.79
N THR A 30 -5.13 1.83 -21.72
CA THR A 30 -4.51 2.96 -21.04
C THR A 30 -3.27 2.51 -20.28
N THR A 31 -2.18 3.26 -20.40
CA THR A 31 -0.97 3.06 -19.59
C THR A 31 -1.06 3.95 -18.35
N ILE A 32 -0.91 3.34 -17.18
CA ILE A 32 -0.98 4.00 -15.87
C ILE A 32 0.39 3.90 -15.22
N LYS A 33 0.88 5.03 -14.72
CA LYS A 33 2.12 5.10 -13.95
C LYS A 33 1.78 5.39 -12.50
N ILE A 34 2.33 4.56 -11.62
CA ILE A 34 2.26 4.72 -10.17
C ILE A 34 3.66 5.08 -9.70
N ASP A 35 3.90 6.36 -9.47
CA ASP A 35 5.13 6.85 -8.85
C ASP A 35 5.08 6.53 -7.36
N TYR A 36 6.20 6.10 -6.77
CA TYR A 36 6.27 5.84 -5.34
C TYR A 36 7.61 6.26 -4.74
N PHE A 37 7.59 6.63 -3.46
CA PHE A 37 8.76 7.09 -2.74
C PHE A 37 8.73 6.63 -1.29
N LEU A 38 9.91 6.37 -0.72
CA LEU A 38 10.04 6.11 0.71
C LEU A 38 9.63 7.37 1.49
N CYS A 39 8.73 7.22 2.45
CA CYS A 39 8.35 8.32 3.32
C CYS A 39 9.54 8.73 4.19
N LYS A 40 9.64 10.03 4.49
CA LYS A 40 10.70 10.58 5.33
C LYS A 40 10.12 11.69 6.20
N LYS A 41 10.05 11.41 7.52
CA LYS A 41 9.57 12.37 8.50
C LYS A 41 10.39 13.67 8.46
N GLY A 42 9.72 14.81 8.44
CA GLY A 42 10.34 16.14 8.42
C GLY A 42 10.83 16.62 7.04
N ASP A 43 10.69 15.80 5.99
CA ASP A 43 10.86 16.24 4.60
C ASP A 43 9.47 16.58 4.04
N SER A 44 9.15 17.87 3.86
CA SER A 44 7.79 18.31 3.53
C SER A 44 7.19 17.66 2.29
N ASN A 45 8.02 17.20 1.36
CA ASN A 45 7.59 16.56 0.11
C ASN A 45 7.51 15.03 0.21
N ARG A 46 7.96 14.46 1.33
CA ARG A 46 8.03 13.01 1.55
C ARG A 46 7.50 12.56 2.91
N ASP A 47 7.05 13.47 3.75
CA ASP A 47 6.41 13.17 5.03
C ASP A 47 4.97 12.74 4.77
N CYS A 48 4.77 11.44 4.56
CA CYS A 48 3.47 10.88 4.19
C CYS A 48 2.39 11.14 5.25
N LYS A 49 2.75 11.28 6.52
CA LYS A 49 1.79 11.65 7.58
C LYS A 49 1.34 13.09 7.41
N GLN A 50 2.28 14.00 7.19
CA GLN A 50 1.97 15.40 6.94
C GLN A 50 1.17 15.55 5.64
N LEU A 51 1.60 14.92 4.54
CA LEU A 51 0.92 14.96 3.24
C LEU A 51 -0.52 14.42 3.35
N SER A 52 -0.72 13.26 3.99
CA SER A 52 -2.07 12.71 4.20
C SER A 52 -2.95 13.65 5.01
N SER A 53 -2.40 14.31 6.03
CA SER A 53 -3.14 15.31 6.82
C SER A 53 -3.52 16.52 5.98
N THR A 54 -2.58 17.07 5.22
CA THR A 54 -2.84 18.22 4.34
C THR A 54 -3.90 17.89 3.29
N PHE A 55 -3.78 16.74 2.62
CA PHE A 55 -4.71 16.36 1.58
C PHE A 55 -6.07 15.90 2.12
N ALA A 56 -6.16 15.47 3.38
CA ALA A 56 -7.47 15.25 4.01
C ALA A 56 -8.31 16.53 4.06
N ASP A 57 -7.67 17.69 4.24
CA ASP A 57 -8.35 18.99 4.30
C ASP A 57 -8.55 19.64 2.92
N SER A 58 -7.66 19.35 1.95
CA SER A 58 -7.60 20.08 0.67
C SER A 58 -8.00 19.27 -0.57
N SER A 59 -8.26 17.96 -0.44
CA SER A 59 -8.61 17.11 -1.58
C SER A 59 -10.00 17.39 -2.13
N GLU A 60 -10.16 17.28 -3.45
CA GLU A 60 -11.48 17.40 -4.10
C GLU A 60 -12.39 16.22 -3.74
N LYS A 61 -11.76 15.06 -3.54
CA LYS A 61 -12.44 13.79 -3.29
C LYS A 61 -11.53 12.83 -2.55
N THR A 62 -12.14 12.03 -1.68
CA THR A 62 -11.48 10.90 -1.05
C THR A 62 -12.27 9.62 -1.20
N PHE A 63 -11.59 8.48 -1.20
CA PHE A 63 -12.22 7.19 -0.94
C PHE A 63 -11.26 6.27 -0.19
N THR A 64 -11.80 5.30 0.53
CA THR A 64 -11.00 4.30 1.27
C THR A 64 -11.30 2.91 0.72
N THR A 65 -10.25 2.17 0.39
CA THR A 65 -10.33 0.79 -0.08
C THR A 65 -10.73 -0.15 1.06
N GLN A 66 -11.17 -1.37 0.72
CA GLN A 66 -11.49 -2.42 1.71
C GLN A 66 -10.32 -2.79 2.64
N TYR A 67 -9.07 -2.48 2.25
CA TYR A 67 -7.87 -2.73 3.04
C TYR A 67 -7.40 -1.50 3.84
N GLY A 68 -8.25 -0.48 3.96
CA GLY A 68 -8.01 0.71 4.79
C GLY A 68 -7.04 1.73 4.19
N THR A 69 -6.71 1.63 2.89
CA THR A 69 -5.91 2.67 2.20
C THR A 69 -6.84 3.77 1.71
N THR A 70 -6.59 5.01 2.15
CA THR A 70 -7.30 6.20 1.68
C THR A 70 -6.56 6.85 0.51
N PHE A 71 -7.33 7.17 -0.53
CA PHE A 71 -6.91 7.88 -1.72
C PHE A 71 -7.45 9.30 -1.67
N TYR A 72 -6.59 10.26 -2.01
CA TYR A 72 -6.88 11.69 -2.02
C TYR A 72 -6.71 12.23 -3.43
N LYS A 73 -7.78 12.73 -4.04
CA LYS A 73 -7.73 13.43 -5.32
C LYS A 73 -7.28 14.86 -5.08
N LEU A 74 -6.13 15.22 -5.62
CA LEU A 74 -5.57 16.55 -5.42
C LEU A 74 -6.29 17.55 -6.32
N SER A 75 -6.61 18.70 -5.74
CA SER A 75 -7.21 19.81 -6.49
C SER A 75 -6.20 20.39 -7.47
N GLU A 76 -6.66 20.90 -8.61
CA GLU A 76 -5.86 21.60 -9.65
C GLU A 76 -4.93 20.72 -10.50
N VAL A 77 -4.46 19.60 -9.97
CA VAL A 77 -3.66 18.59 -10.71
C VAL A 77 -4.46 17.30 -10.80
N SER A 78 -4.52 16.68 -11.99
CA SER A 78 -5.26 15.42 -12.19
C SER A 78 -4.51 14.24 -11.53
N SER A 79 -4.28 14.31 -10.22
CA SER A 79 -3.39 13.43 -9.49
C SER A 79 -4.07 12.87 -8.25
N TRP A 80 -3.75 11.62 -7.95
CA TRP A 80 -4.18 10.94 -6.74
C TRP A 80 -2.98 10.65 -5.87
N PHE A 81 -3.06 11.05 -4.60
CA PHE A 81 -2.12 10.64 -3.57
C PHE A 81 -2.71 9.54 -2.71
N PHE A 82 -1.88 8.60 -2.31
CA PHE A 82 -2.19 7.62 -1.27
C PHE A 82 -0.89 7.14 -0.62
N ALA A 83 -0.99 6.60 0.60
CA ALA A 83 0.19 6.15 1.34
C ALA A 83 -0.12 4.92 2.15
N ASN A 84 0.91 4.12 2.43
CA ASN A 84 0.81 3.02 3.38
C ASN A 84 1.48 3.41 4.70
N GLN A 85 0.81 4.29 5.43
CA GLN A 85 1.32 4.95 6.64
C GLN A 85 2.62 5.72 6.35
N ASP A 86 3.63 5.56 7.21
CA ASP A 86 4.92 6.23 7.11
C ASP A 86 5.97 5.40 6.34
N LEU A 87 5.54 4.45 5.49
CA LEU A 87 6.44 3.59 4.72
C LEU A 87 6.71 4.14 3.31
N PHE A 88 5.67 4.18 2.47
CA PHE A 88 5.73 4.74 1.12
C PHE A 88 4.53 5.65 0.84
N GLY A 89 4.79 6.72 0.10
CA GLY A 89 3.79 7.53 -0.56
C GLY A 89 3.76 7.20 -2.05
N TYR A 90 2.59 7.37 -2.65
CA TYR A 90 2.31 7.00 -4.03
C TYR A 90 1.54 8.12 -4.74
N PHE A 91 1.82 8.29 -6.02
CA PHE A 91 1.07 9.18 -6.91
C PHE A 91 0.61 8.44 -8.17
N ILE A 92 -0.63 8.71 -8.58
CA ILE A 92 -1.15 8.35 -9.90
C ILE A 92 -1.54 9.64 -10.61
N ASN A 93 -0.90 9.94 -11.73
CA ASN A 93 -1.04 11.22 -12.43
C ASN A 93 -1.76 11.04 -13.77
N ASN A 94 -2.68 11.94 -14.07
CA ASN A 94 -3.43 12.07 -15.32
C ASN A 94 -4.20 10.81 -15.72
N VAL A 95 -4.81 10.13 -14.75
CA VAL A 95 -5.64 8.93 -14.99
C VAL A 95 -7.09 9.22 -14.65
N PRO A 96 -8.06 8.82 -15.51
CA PRO A 96 -9.48 8.99 -15.22
C PRO A 96 -9.87 8.38 -13.87
N GLU A 97 -10.71 9.09 -13.12
CA GLU A 97 -11.11 8.70 -11.76
C GLU A 97 -11.72 7.29 -11.68
N GLN A 98 -12.51 6.89 -12.67
CA GLN A 98 -13.07 5.54 -12.75
C GLN A 98 -11.98 4.47 -12.83
N GLU A 99 -10.92 4.73 -13.60
CA GLU A 99 -9.82 3.79 -13.78
C GLU A 99 -8.96 3.71 -12.52
N VAL A 100 -8.74 4.83 -11.81
CA VAL A 100 -8.07 4.85 -10.50
C VAL A 100 -8.88 4.08 -9.46
N THR A 101 -10.20 4.31 -9.40
CA THR A 101 -11.09 3.61 -8.47
C THR A 101 -11.08 2.11 -8.72
N LYS A 102 -11.20 1.68 -9.99
CA LYS A 102 -11.10 0.27 -10.38
C LYS A 102 -9.75 -0.32 -9.97
N LEU A 103 -8.65 0.32 -10.39
CA LEU A 103 -7.29 -0.12 -10.07
C LEU A 103 -7.06 -0.26 -8.56
N SER A 104 -7.53 0.69 -7.75
CA SER A 104 -7.33 0.72 -6.30
C SER A 104 -7.83 -0.55 -5.59
N SER A 105 -8.84 -1.22 -6.14
CA SER A 105 -9.37 -2.46 -5.58
C SER A 105 -8.40 -3.65 -5.69
N TYR A 106 -7.43 -3.57 -6.60
CA TYR A 106 -6.40 -4.57 -6.82
C TYR A 106 -5.07 -4.23 -6.12
N LEU A 107 -4.92 -2.99 -5.64
CA LEU A 107 -3.70 -2.54 -4.94
C LEU A 107 -3.80 -2.88 -3.46
N ILE A 108 -2.92 -3.77 -3.00
CA ILE A 108 -2.84 -4.19 -1.61
C ILE A 108 -1.62 -3.53 -0.98
N LEU A 109 -1.85 -2.63 -0.03
CA LEU A 109 -0.78 -1.96 0.70
C LEU A 109 -0.62 -2.56 2.10
N PRO A 110 0.60 -2.99 2.46
CA PRO A 110 0.89 -3.37 3.84
C PRO A 110 0.63 -2.18 4.76
N SER A 111 -0.37 -2.35 5.61
CA SER A 111 -0.77 -1.43 6.66
C SER A 111 -0.97 -2.22 7.95
N SER A 112 -1.06 -1.53 9.09
CA SER A 112 -1.38 -2.20 10.36
C SER A 112 -2.69 -2.98 10.29
N GLU A 113 -3.70 -2.44 9.61
CA GLU A 113 -5.00 -3.10 9.46
C GLU A 113 -4.92 -4.34 8.57
N TYR A 114 -4.20 -4.25 7.44
CA TYR A 114 -3.95 -5.40 6.58
C TYR A 114 -3.21 -6.51 7.35
N ILE A 115 -2.18 -6.16 8.12
CA ILE A 115 -1.43 -7.14 8.92
C ILE A 115 -2.34 -7.80 9.95
N LYS A 116 -3.12 -7.01 10.69
CA LYS A 116 -4.04 -7.51 11.72
C LYS A 116 -5.10 -8.44 11.15
N THR A 117 -5.65 -8.12 9.98
CA THR A 117 -6.76 -8.88 9.38
C THR A 117 -6.31 -10.08 8.56
N MET A 118 -5.21 -9.97 7.81
CA MET A 118 -4.82 -10.96 6.80
C MET A 118 -3.60 -11.79 7.18
N ILE A 119 -2.69 -11.25 8.00
CA ILE A 119 -1.41 -11.89 8.32
C ILE A 119 -1.41 -12.44 9.75
N GLN A 120 -1.90 -11.68 10.73
CA GLN A 120 -1.92 -12.06 12.13
C GLN A 120 -2.62 -13.42 12.39
N PRO A 121 -3.75 -13.75 11.74
CA PRO A 121 -4.38 -15.07 11.88
C PRO A 121 -3.52 -16.24 11.40
N LYS A 122 -2.49 -15.97 10.59
CA LYS A 122 -1.58 -16.98 10.01
C LYS A 122 -0.26 -17.07 10.79
N VAL A 123 -0.02 -16.22 11.79
CA VAL A 123 1.27 -16.10 12.47
C VAL A 123 1.73 -17.41 13.10
N SER A 124 0.86 -18.22 13.68
CA SER A 124 1.24 -19.53 14.24
C SER A 124 1.82 -20.50 13.20
N THR A 125 1.44 -20.34 11.92
CA THR A 125 1.97 -21.15 10.82
C THR A 125 3.22 -20.55 10.18
N LEU A 126 3.31 -19.21 10.16
CA LEU A 126 4.42 -18.45 9.57
C LEU A 126 5.62 -18.32 10.52
N CYS A 127 5.37 -18.15 11.81
CA CYS A 127 6.36 -17.98 12.87
C CYS A 127 6.50 -19.30 13.65
N LYS A 128 7.30 -20.21 13.10
CA LYS A 128 7.61 -21.51 13.70
C LYS A 128 9.09 -21.87 13.62
N ALA A 129 9.59 -22.57 14.64
CA ALA A 129 10.94 -23.14 14.68
C ALA A 129 10.86 -24.57 15.21
N GLY A 130 10.92 -25.55 14.30
CA GLY A 130 10.57 -26.93 14.63
C GLY A 130 9.10 -27.03 15.03
N ASN A 131 8.82 -27.55 16.23
CA ASN A 131 7.47 -27.64 16.78
C ASN A 131 7.05 -26.37 17.56
N ILE A 132 7.98 -25.45 17.80
CA ILE A 132 7.68 -24.23 18.55
C ILE A 132 7.00 -23.23 17.63
N VAL A 133 5.79 -22.79 17.99
CA VAL A 133 4.97 -21.82 17.24
C VAL A 133 4.64 -20.60 18.09
N MET A 134 4.45 -19.45 17.46
CA MET A 134 3.89 -18.29 18.15
C MET A 134 2.39 -18.47 18.37
N ASN A 135 1.95 -18.59 19.61
CA ASN A 135 0.53 -18.78 19.96
C ASN A 135 -0.21 -17.44 20.10
N GLU A 136 0.42 -16.44 20.70
CA GLU A 136 -0.19 -15.12 20.91
C GLU A 136 0.72 -14.02 20.36
N VAL A 137 0.16 -13.12 19.55
CA VAL A 137 0.86 -11.90 19.10
C VAL A 137 0.58 -10.76 20.08
N LYS A 138 1.63 -10.27 20.75
CA LYS A 138 1.55 -9.14 21.69
C LYS A 138 1.93 -7.81 21.06
N LYS A 139 2.84 -7.85 20.08
CA LYS A 139 3.30 -6.65 19.38
C LYS A 139 3.56 -6.98 17.91
N THR A 140 3.11 -6.07 17.06
CA THR A 140 3.35 -6.06 15.61
C THR A 140 4.09 -4.78 15.27
N THR A 141 5.19 -4.88 14.53
CA THR A 141 5.94 -3.72 14.05
C THR A 141 6.11 -3.82 12.54
N LEU A 142 5.62 -2.82 11.82
CA LEU A 142 5.74 -2.66 10.38
C LEU A 142 6.83 -1.62 10.09
N PHE A 143 7.79 -1.96 9.23
CA PHE A 143 8.95 -1.13 8.93
C PHE A 143 9.46 -1.39 7.51
N ILE A 144 10.48 -0.65 7.10
CA ILE A 144 11.21 -0.91 5.85
C ILE A 144 12.49 -1.68 6.18
N ASP A 145 12.65 -2.85 5.57
CA ASP A 145 13.88 -3.63 5.57
C ASP A 145 14.40 -3.77 4.15
N GLN A 146 15.66 -3.37 3.90
CA GLN A 146 16.30 -3.43 2.58
C GLN A 146 15.44 -2.87 1.42
N GLY A 147 14.72 -1.77 1.69
CA GLY A 147 13.86 -1.11 0.70
C GLY A 147 12.50 -1.79 0.46
N LYS A 148 12.12 -2.78 1.27
CA LYS A 148 10.83 -3.48 1.18
C LYS A 148 10.06 -3.36 2.50
N PRO A 149 8.71 -3.32 2.48
CA PRO A 149 7.93 -3.47 3.69
C PRO A 149 8.21 -4.82 4.37
N ALA A 150 8.50 -4.79 5.66
CA ALA A 150 8.72 -5.95 6.50
C ALA A 150 7.90 -5.83 7.79
N VAL A 151 7.52 -6.98 8.36
CA VAL A 151 6.78 -7.05 9.61
C VAL A 151 7.48 -7.97 10.59
N THR A 152 7.58 -7.54 11.84
CA THR A 152 8.00 -8.39 12.96
C THR A 152 6.83 -8.58 13.91
N PHE A 153 6.74 -9.81 14.43
CA PHE A 153 5.80 -10.20 15.48
C PHE A 153 6.60 -10.54 16.74
N ALA A 154 6.15 -10.04 17.88
CA ALA A 154 6.64 -10.44 19.19
C ALA A 154 5.46 -10.92 20.03
N GLY A 155 5.67 -12.01 20.77
CA GLY A 155 4.57 -12.81 21.30
C GLY A 155 5.02 -13.91 22.23
N THR A 156 4.07 -14.75 22.64
CA THR A 156 4.35 -15.99 23.38
C THR A 156 4.57 -17.13 22.40
N TRP A 157 5.49 -18.03 22.77
CA TRP A 157 5.86 -19.19 21.98
C TRP A 157 5.53 -20.45 22.76
N GLU A 158 4.93 -21.43 22.09
CA GLU A 158 4.51 -22.70 22.65
C GLU A 158 5.03 -23.85 21.79
N LYS A 159 5.28 -25.00 22.41
CA LYS A 159 5.91 -26.18 21.79
C LYS A 159 4.89 -27.15 21.24
#